data_AF-A0A2E4FXT3-F1
#
_entry.id   AF-A0A2E4FXT3-F1
#
_cell.length_a   1.000
_cell.length_b   1.000
_cell.length_c   1.000
_cell.angle_alpha   90.00
_cell.angle_beta   90.00
_cell.angle_gamma   90.00
#
_symmetry.space_group_name_H-M   'P 1'
#
loop_
_entity.id
_entity.type
_entity.pdbx_description
1 polymer ?
#
loop_
_entity_poly.entity_id
_entity_poly.type
_entity_poly.pdbx_seq_one_letter_code
_entity_poly.pdbx_strand_id
1 'polypeptide(L)'
;MKSKCLYILALVTATIGCAAIQDVPVSSRHYDAIQQSLSAGYMGLDTNRQFNPKTPINREEIAIIIQKIDSKIKQKYFNLSQSDFEELLHLSDSFKTYIVNVESDITQITDAQTALTADYTMLLSAQDTLGNKHLKLHRRETQTRWLAIGAGILSIVALATP
;
A
#
# COMPACT_ATOMS: atom_id res chain seq x y z
N MET A 1 18.80 53.50 -20.62
CA MET A 1 17.75 54.25 -19.86
C MET A 1 17.66 53.61 -18.48
N LYS A 2 18.59 53.85 -17.56
CA LYS A 2 18.55 54.87 -16.48
C LYS A 2 17.16 55.12 -15.88
N SER A 3 17.06 54.71 -14.61
CA SER A 3 16.42 55.41 -13.49
C SER A 3 14.92 55.25 -13.23
N LYS A 4 14.67 54.56 -12.10
CA LYS A 4 13.96 55.08 -10.92
C LYS A 4 12.53 55.60 -11.15
N CYS A 5 11.56 54.74 -10.87
CA CYS A 5 10.40 55.14 -10.05
C CYS A 5 9.91 53.87 -9.32
N LEU A 6 10.50 53.54 -8.16
CA LEU A 6 10.15 54.13 -6.87
C LEU A 6 8.76 53.61 -6.41
N TYR A 7 8.82 52.64 -5.50
CA TYR A 7 7.89 52.48 -4.38
C TYR A 7 6.38 52.39 -4.70
N ILE A 8 5.92 51.20 -5.08
CA ILE A 8 4.68 50.66 -4.50
C ILE A 8 4.94 49.21 -4.08
N LEU A 9 6.01 49.00 -3.31
CA LEU A 9 5.95 48.02 -2.23
C LEU A 9 5.01 48.65 -1.19
N ALA A 10 3.71 48.64 -1.49
CA ALA A 10 2.69 48.90 -0.49
C ALA A 10 2.76 47.70 0.45
N LEU A 11 3.68 47.85 1.41
CA LEU A 11 3.69 47.21 2.70
C LEU A 11 2.30 47.45 3.30
N VAL A 12 1.32 46.66 2.87
CA VAL A 12 0.10 46.43 3.63
C VAL A 12 0.57 45.60 4.80
N THR A 13 1.17 46.27 5.79
CA THR A 13 1.09 45.81 7.17
C THR A 13 -0.39 45.78 7.45
N ALA A 14 -1.01 44.63 7.23
CA ALA A 14 -2.16 44.23 7.99
C ALA A 14 -1.69 44.35 9.44
N THR A 15 -2.01 45.46 10.08
CA THR A 15 -2.11 45.51 11.53
C THR A 15 -3.20 44.51 11.85
N ILE A 16 -2.81 43.24 11.98
CA ILE A 16 -3.57 42.27 12.72
C ILE A 16 -3.61 42.89 14.10
N GLY A 17 -4.71 43.60 14.37
CA GLY A 17 -5.04 44.09 15.68
C GLY A 17 -5.22 42.87 16.55
N CYS A 18 -4.12 42.33 17.06
CA CYS A 18 -4.13 41.58 18.30
C CYS A 18 -4.62 42.59 19.32
N ALA A 19 -5.93 42.65 19.53
CA ALA A 19 -6.53 43.52 20.52
C ALA A 19 -5.94 43.09 21.86
N ALA A 20 -4.99 43.89 22.36
CA ALA A 20 -4.32 43.61 23.61
C ALA A 20 -5.37 43.59 24.72
N ILE A 21 -5.41 42.48 25.46
CA ILE A 21 -6.30 42.29 26.61
C ILE A 21 -5.83 43.28 27.69
N GLN A 22 -6.70 44.18 28.11
CA GLN A 22 -6.30 45.31 28.95
C GLN A 22 -6.27 44.98 30.45
N ASP A 23 -7.07 44.00 30.87
CA ASP A 23 -7.35 43.65 32.28
C ASP A 23 -6.70 42.34 32.75
N VAL A 24 -6.01 41.61 31.86
CA VAL A 24 -5.30 40.37 32.19
C VAL A 24 -3.81 40.56 31.94
N PRO A 25 -2.97 40.55 32.99
CA PRO A 25 -1.53 40.68 32.82
C PRO A 25 -0.94 39.43 32.16
N VAL A 26 0.08 39.63 31.32
CA VAL A 26 0.80 38.54 30.61
C VAL A 26 1.42 37.53 31.59
N SER A 27 1.76 37.96 32.81
CA SER A 27 2.27 37.09 33.87
C SER A 27 1.21 36.22 34.55
N SER A 28 -0.08 36.37 34.21
CA SER A 28 -1.16 35.55 34.77
C SER A 28 -1.06 34.12 34.26
N ARG A 29 -1.26 33.15 35.17
CA ARG A 29 -1.32 31.71 34.83
C ARG A 29 -2.36 31.39 33.75
N HIS A 30 -3.41 32.20 33.63
CA HIS A 30 -4.53 31.96 32.71
C HIS A 30 -4.39 32.73 31.39
N TYR A 31 -3.35 33.55 31.23
CA TYR A 31 -3.20 34.44 30.08
C TYR A 31 -3.21 33.67 28.75
N ASP A 32 -2.41 32.61 28.64
CA ASP A 32 -2.29 31.82 27.41
C ASP A 32 -3.63 31.17 27.02
N ALA A 33 -4.36 30.63 27.99
CA ALA A 33 -5.65 30.00 27.76
C ALA A 33 -6.71 31.02 27.29
N ILE A 34 -6.70 32.22 27.87
CA ILE A 34 -7.58 33.32 27.49
C ILE A 34 -7.23 33.78 26.07
N GLN A 35 -5.95 33.98 25.77
CA GLN A 35 -5.47 34.40 24.46
C GLN A 35 -5.83 33.38 23.38
N GLN A 36 -5.65 32.09 23.64
CA GLN A 36 -6.07 31.04 22.72
C GLN A 36 -7.57 31.06 22.49
N SER A 37 -8.37 31.22 23.54
CA SER A 37 -9.83 31.27 23.46
C SER A 37 -10.34 32.45 22.63
N LEU A 38 -9.67 33.61 22.73
CA LEU A 38 -9.93 34.78 21.90
C LEU A 38 -9.50 34.56 20.44
N SER A 39 -8.29 34.03 20.21
CA SER A 39 -7.81 33.77 18.85
C SER A 39 -8.66 32.74 18.10
N ALA A 40 -9.20 31.75 18.82
CA ALA A 40 -10.08 30.74 18.28
C ALA A 40 -11.51 31.26 18.09
N GLY A 41 -11.84 32.44 18.64
CA GLY A 41 -13.17 33.05 18.58
C GLY A 41 -14.21 32.37 19.46
N TYR A 42 -13.80 31.63 20.49
CA TYR A 42 -14.72 31.01 21.45
C TYR A 42 -15.31 32.05 22.40
N MET A 43 -14.49 33.03 22.79
CA MET A 43 -14.86 34.14 23.66
C MET A 43 -14.49 35.47 22.99
N GLY A 44 -15.07 36.57 23.46
CA GLY A 44 -14.81 37.92 22.96
C GLY A 44 -14.47 38.89 24.09
N LEU A 45 -13.89 40.03 23.72
CA LEU A 45 -13.68 41.14 24.64
C LEU A 45 -14.94 42.02 24.68
N ASP A 46 -15.12 42.76 25.78
CA ASP A 46 -16.16 43.78 25.87
C ASP A 46 -15.84 45.01 24.98
N THR A 47 -16.75 45.99 24.98
CA THR A 47 -16.59 47.25 24.24
C THR A 47 -15.37 48.06 24.67
N ASN A 48 -14.84 47.81 25.87
CA ASN A 48 -13.67 48.46 26.45
C ASN A 48 -12.39 47.63 26.29
N ARG A 49 -12.42 46.53 25.51
CA ARG A 49 -11.30 45.58 25.31
C ARG A 49 -10.85 44.85 26.58
N GLN A 50 -11.77 44.64 27.52
CA GLN A 50 -11.55 43.86 28.73
C GLN A 50 -12.16 42.47 28.57
N PHE A 51 -11.47 41.47 29.13
CA PHE A 51 -11.93 40.08 29.16
C PHE A 51 -12.87 39.80 30.34
N ASN A 52 -12.72 40.55 31.44
CA ASN A 52 -13.50 40.46 32.66
C ASN A 52 -13.48 39.05 33.31
N PRO A 53 -12.30 38.50 33.68
CA PRO A 53 -12.16 37.11 34.14
C PRO A 53 -12.87 36.80 35.46
N LYS A 54 -13.23 37.83 36.23
CA LYS A 54 -13.90 37.69 37.54
C LYS A 54 -15.41 37.83 37.46
N THR A 55 -15.95 38.20 36.29
CA THR A 55 -17.39 38.37 36.10
C THR A 55 -18.07 37.00 36.12
N PRO A 56 -19.19 36.85 36.85
CA PRO A 56 -19.95 35.60 36.82
C PRO A 56 -20.53 35.36 35.42
N ILE A 57 -20.41 34.13 34.93
CA ILE A 57 -20.94 33.72 33.64
C ILE A 57 -22.35 33.15 33.78
N ASN A 58 -23.28 33.56 32.91
CA ASN A 58 -24.63 33.02 32.87
C ASN A 58 -24.67 31.67 32.11
N ARG A 59 -25.61 30.78 32.46
CA ARG A 59 -25.84 29.50 31.76
C ARG A 59 -26.14 29.68 30.28
N GLU A 60 -26.83 30.77 29.91
CA GLU A 60 -27.11 31.13 28.52
C GLU A 60 -25.83 31.40 27.73
N GLU A 61 -24.89 32.13 28.34
CA GLU A 61 -23.59 32.45 27.74
C GLU A 61 -22.75 31.19 27.57
N ILE A 62 -22.77 30.29 28.56
CA ILE A 62 -22.13 28.98 28.46
C ILE A 62 -22.70 28.18 27.28
N ALA A 63 -24.02 28.15 27.11
CA ALA A 63 -24.66 27.40 26.02
C ALA A 63 -24.19 27.91 24.64
N ILE A 64 -24.07 29.23 24.47
CA ILE A 64 -23.56 29.85 23.24
C ILE A 64 -22.09 29.46 23.01
N ILE A 65 -21.25 29.47 24.05
CA ILE A 65 -19.84 29.10 23.93
C ILE A 65 -19.71 27.62 23.53
N ILE A 66 -20.47 26.73 24.15
CA ILE A 66 -20.49 25.29 23.82
C ILE A 66 -20.92 25.10 22.36
N GLN A 67 -21.96 25.79 21.89
CA GLN A 67 -22.41 25.72 20.50
C GLN A 67 -21.32 26.17 19.51
N LYS A 68 -20.58 27.24 19.83
CA LYS A 68 -19.46 27.72 19.00
C LYS A 68 -18.32 26.71 18.94
N ILE A 69 -18.01 26.06 20.06
CA ILE A 69 -17.00 25.00 20.13
C ILE A 69 -17.43 23.80 19.27
N ASP A 70 -18.64 23.29 19.46
CA ASP A 70 -19.18 22.16 18.69
C ASP A 70 -19.17 22.44 17.17
N SER A 71 -19.60 23.64 16.77
CA SER A 71 -19.61 24.04 15.36
C SER A 71 -18.20 24.08 14.76
N LYS A 72 -17.20 24.58 15.50
CA LYS A 72 -15.80 24.62 15.05
C LYS A 72 -15.16 23.23 15.03
N ILE A 73 -15.50 22.36 15.98
CA ILE A 73 -15.06 20.96 15.98
C ILE A 73 -15.61 20.24 14.74
N LYS A 74 -16.91 20.36 14.47
CA LYS A 74 -17.54 19.78 13.28
C LYS A 74 -16.88 20.26 12.00
N GLN A 75 -16.60 21.55 11.87
CA GLN A 75 -15.91 22.08 10.70
C GLN A 75 -14.47 21.54 10.56
N LYS A 76 -13.73 21.43 11.67
CA LYS A 76 -12.32 21.00 11.64
C LYS A 76 -12.14 19.51 11.33
N TYR A 77 -13.04 18.66 11.85
CA TYR A 77 -12.92 17.20 11.74
C TYR A 77 -13.82 16.58 10.67
N PHE A 78 -14.83 17.30 10.18
CA PHE A 78 -15.83 16.79 9.23
C PHE A 78 -15.79 17.50 7.86
N ASN A 79 -14.66 18.13 7.51
CA ASN A 79 -14.44 18.66 6.18
C ASN A 79 -13.85 17.59 5.25
N LEU A 80 -14.38 16.36 5.30
CA LEU A 80 -14.20 15.41 4.20
C LEU A 80 -14.87 16.06 2.99
N SER A 81 -14.05 16.55 2.09
CA SER A 81 -14.53 17.11 0.83
C SER A 81 -15.11 15.99 -0.02
N GLN A 82 -16.00 16.34 -0.94
CA GLN A 82 -16.51 15.35 -1.90
C GLN A 82 -15.38 14.70 -2.71
N SER A 83 -14.27 15.42 -2.95
CA SER A 83 -13.07 14.87 -3.58
C SER A 83 -12.38 13.80 -2.72
N ASP A 84 -12.28 13.97 -1.40
CA ASP A 84 -11.66 12.95 -0.53
C ASP A 84 -12.47 11.65 -0.56
N PHE A 85 -13.80 11.76 -0.68
CA PHE A 85 -14.68 10.60 -0.83
C PHE A 85 -14.50 9.92 -2.20
N GLU A 86 -14.38 10.69 -3.27
CA GLU A 86 -14.07 10.16 -4.61
C GLU A 86 -12.70 9.47 -4.65
N GLU A 87 -11.68 10.01 -3.98
CA GLU A 87 -10.37 9.37 -3.86
C GLU A 87 -10.44 8.04 -3.10
N LEU A 88 -11.21 7.99 -2.00
CA LEU A 88 -11.44 6.75 -1.26
C LEU A 88 -12.20 5.71 -2.09
N LEU A 89 -13.18 6.15 -2.89
CA LEU A 89 -13.89 5.26 -3.82
C LEU A 89 -12.94 4.73 -4.90
N HIS A 90 -12.10 5.58 -5.48
CA HIS A 90 -11.12 5.16 -6.47
C HIS A 90 -10.07 4.21 -5.88
N LEU A 91 -9.61 4.48 -4.66
CA LEU A 91 -8.70 3.59 -3.95
C LEU A 91 -9.36 2.22 -3.71
N SER A 92 -10.61 2.19 -3.26
CA SER A 92 -11.37 0.96 -3.07
C SER A 92 -11.51 0.16 -4.36
N ASP A 93 -11.82 0.82 -5.48
CA ASP A 93 -11.94 0.17 -6.78
C ASP A 93 -10.59 -0.39 -7.24
N SER A 94 -9.51 0.40 -7.12
CA SER A 94 -8.15 -0.05 -7.45
C SER A 94 -7.70 -1.23 -6.59
N PHE A 95 -8.06 -1.24 -5.30
CA PHE A 95 -7.77 -2.35 -4.40
C PHE A 95 -8.55 -3.60 -4.80
N LYS A 96 -9.83 -3.46 -5.15
CA LYS A 96 -10.63 -4.58 -5.65
C LYS A 96 -10.06 -5.16 -6.94
N THR A 97 -9.68 -4.32 -7.90
CA THR A 97 -9.02 -4.76 -9.14
C THR A 97 -7.71 -5.47 -8.86
N TYR A 98 -6.89 -4.92 -7.96
CA TYR A 98 -5.64 -5.54 -7.54
C TYR A 98 -5.87 -6.95 -6.97
N ILE A 99 -6.85 -7.12 -6.07
CA ILE A 99 -7.18 -8.44 -5.50
C ILE A 99 -7.64 -9.43 -6.57
N VAL A 100 -8.50 -9.01 -7.51
CA VAL A 100 -8.97 -9.88 -8.61
C VAL A 100 -7.81 -10.31 -9.51
N ASN A 101 -6.88 -9.40 -9.83
CA ASN A 101 -5.73 -9.73 -10.66
C ASN A 101 -4.77 -10.67 -9.93
N VAL A 102 -4.50 -10.44 -8.64
CA VAL A 102 -3.69 -11.35 -7.81
C VAL A 102 -4.29 -12.75 -7.75
N GLU A 103 -5.61 -12.87 -7.64
CA GLU A 103 -6.29 -14.17 -7.69
C GLU A 103 -6.06 -14.87 -9.04
N SER A 104 -6.18 -14.14 -10.15
CA SER A 104 -5.89 -14.69 -11.48
C SER A 104 -4.41 -15.08 -11.66
N ASP A 105 -3.48 -14.30 -11.13
CA ASP A 105 -2.06 -14.60 -11.21
C ASP A 105 -1.73 -15.88 -10.42
N ILE A 106 -2.34 -16.07 -9.24
CA ILE A 106 -2.19 -17.28 -8.43
C ILE A 106 -2.70 -18.51 -9.19
N THR A 107 -3.85 -18.42 -9.88
CA THR A 107 -4.36 -19.55 -10.67
C THR A 107 -3.44 -19.89 -11.83
N GLN A 108 -2.95 -18.88 -12.57
CA GLN A 108 -2.02 -19.10 -13.68
C GLN A 108 -0.70 -19.73 -13.23
N ILE A 109 -0.13 -19.26 -12.11
CA ILE A 109 1.09 -19.83 -11.53
C ILE A 109 0.87 -21.28 -11.10
N THR A 110 -0.28 -21.57 -10.49
CA THR A 110 -0.64 -22.94 -10.07
C THR A 110 -0.74 -23.86 -11.28
N ASP A 111 -1.41 -23.42 -12.35
CA ASP A 111 -1.53 -24.19 -13.59
C ASP A 111 -0.15 -24.43 -14.22
N ALA A 112 0.71 -23.42 -14.25
CA ALA A 112 2.08 -23.57 -14.75
C ALA A 112 2.90 -24.56 -13.91
N GLN A 113 2.74 -24.58 -12.58
CA GLN A 113 3.42 -25.54 -11.71
C GLN A 113 2.93 -26.99 -11.92
N THR A 114 1.63 -27.17 -12.12
CA THR A 114 1.07 -28.50 -12.39
C THR A 114 1.51 -29.03 -13.75
N ALA A 115 1.53 -28.18 -14.78
CA ALA A 115 2.05 -28.51 -16.11
C ALA A 115 3.54 -28.89 -16.06
N LEU A 116 4.36 -28.09 -15.37
CA LEU A 116 5.79 -28.37 -15.21
C LEU A 116 6.04 -29.70 -14.47
N THR A 117 5.23 -29.99 -13.47
CA THR A 117 5.31 -31.26 -12.72
C THR A 117 4.94 -32.43 -13.64
N ALA A 118 3.90 -32.29 -14.46
CA ALA A 118 3.52 -33.30 -15.44
C ALA A 118 4.64 -33.56 -16.45
N ASP A 119 5.23 -32.51 -17.02
CA ASP A 119 6.36 -32.62 -17.95
C ASP A 119 7.57 -33.33 -17.32
N TYR A 120 7.92 -32.99 -16.08
CA TYR A 120 8.99 -33.66 -15.35
C TYR A 120 8.74 -35.17 -15.18
N THR A 121 7.51 -35.56 -14.82
CA THR A 121 7.15 -36.98 -14.69
C THR A 121 7.17 -37.72 -16.02
N MET A 122 6.75 -37.07 -17.11
CA MET A 122 6.80 -37.64 -18.45
C MET A 122 8.24 -37.88 -18.89
N LEU A 123 9.14 -36.91 -18.68
CA LEU A 123 10.56 -37.05 -19.01
C LEU A 123 11.23 -38.20 -18.27
N LEU A 124 10.95 -38.35 -16.96
CA LEU A 124 11.47 -39.48 -16.19
C LEU A 124 11.02 -40.83 -16.77
N SER A 125 9.73 -40.96 -17.08
CA SER A 125 9.19 -42.20 -17.67
C SER A 125 9.74 -42.47 -19.09
N ALA A 126 9.94 -41.42 -19.89
CA ALA A 126 10.53 -41.52 -21.21
C ALA A 126 12.00 -41.97 -21.16
N GLN A 127 12.76 -41.48 -20.19
CA GLN A 127 14.15 -41.88 -19.97
C GLN A 127 14.25 -43.36 -19.56
N ASP A 128 13.41 -43.82 -18.64
CA ASP A 128 13.37 -45.23 -18.22
C ASP A 128 12.96 -46.16 -19.36
N THR A 129 11.96 -45.78 -20.15
CA THR A 129 11.52 -46.58 -21.30
C THR A 129 12.61 -46.66 -22.37
N LEU A 130 13.31 -45.56 -22.66
CA LEU A 130 14.45 -45.55 -23.58
C LEU A 130 15.61 -46.41 -23.06
N GLY A 131 15.96 -46.29 -21.78
CA GLY A 131 17.00 -47.12 -21.14
C GLY A 131 16.68 -48.61 -21.24
N ASN A 132 15.45 -48.99 -20.89
CA ASN A 132 14.98 -50.37 -20.99
C ASN A 132 14.94 -50.87 -22.44
N LYS A 133 14.53 -50.02 -23.39
CA LYS A 133 14.56 -50.35 -24.82
C LYS A 133 15.98 -50.61 -25.29
N HIS A 134 16.93 -49.78 -24.89
CA HIS A 134 18.34 -49.94 -25.21
C HIS A 134 18.92 -51.23 -24.62
N LEU A 135 18.64 -51.53 -23.35
CA LEU A 135 19.05 -52.78 -22.70
C LEU A 135 18.48 -54.02 -23.40
N LYS A 136 17.22 -53.98 -23.84
CA LYS A 136 16.60 -55.09 -24.60
C LYS A 136 17.26 -55.30 -25.95
N LEU A 137 17.63 -54.22 -26.64
CA LEU A 137 18.35 -54.29 -27.91
C LEU A 137 19.74 -54.90 -27.73
N HIS A 138 20.52 -54.40 -26.76
CA HIS A 138 21.83 -54.97 -26.42
C HIS A 138 21.74 -56.45 -26.04
N ARG A 139 20.73 -56.85 -25.26
CA ARG A 139 20.52 -58.26 -24.91
C ARG A 139 20.24 -59.12 -26.16
N ARG A 140 19.45 -58.62 -27.11
CA ARG A 140 19.20 -59.33 -28.37
C ARG A 140 20.45 -59.44 -29.23
N GLU A 141 21.20 -58.36 -29.40
CA GLU A 141 22.44 -58.36 -30.17
C GLU A 141 23.50 -59.28 -29.58
N THR A 142 23.65 -59.27 -28.25
CA THR A 142 24.55 -60.21 -27.57
C THR A 142 24.08 -61.65 -27.73
N GLN A 143 22.79 -61.93 -27.58
CA GLN A 143 22.24 -63.27 -27.81
C GLN A 143 22.45 -63.77 -29.25
N THR A 144 22.22 -62.93 -30.27
CA THR A 144 22.43 -63.32 -31.67
C THR A 144 23.91 -63.58 -31.98
N ARG A 145 24.82 -62.76 -31.43
CA ARG A 145 26.27 -62.99 -31.54
C ARG A 145 26.69 -64.30 -30.89
N TRP A 146 26.22 -64.60 -29.68
CA TRP A 146 26.50 -65.87 -29.01
C TRP A 146 25.96 -67.08 -29.77
N LEU A 147 24.74 -66.99 -30.33
CA LEU A 147 24.18 -68.03 -31.17
C LEU A 147 24.99 -68.26 -32.45
N ALA A 148 25.44 -67.19 -33.11
CA ALA A 148 26.28 -67.31 -34.31
C ALA A 148 27.63 -67.97 -34.02
N ILE A 149 28.27 -67.62 -32.90
CA ILE A 149 29.52 -68.27 -32.45
C ILE A 149 29.27 -69.75 -32.15
N GLY A 150 28.21 -70.08 -31.40
CA GLY A 150 27.85 -71.47 -31.08
C GLY A 150 27.58 -72.31 -32.33
N ALA A 151 26.83 -71.77 -33.30
CA ALA A 151 26.58 -72.43 -34.57
C ALA A 151 27.86 -72.66 -35.39
N GLY A 152 28.79 -71.71 -35.38
CA GLY A 152 30.10 -71.85 -36.03
C GLY A 152 30.99 -72.92 -35.39
N ILE A 153 30.97 -73.05 -34.06
CA ILE A 153 31.70 -74.12 -33.37
C ILE A 153 31.05 -75.47 -33.67
N LEU A 154 29.72 -75.56 -33.62
CA LEU A 154 28.99 -76.79 -33.94
C LEU A 154 29.24 -77.27 -35.37
N SER A 155 29.32 -76.36 -36.35
CA SER A 155 29.64 -76.75 -37.73
C SER A 155 31.06 -77.28 -37.88
N ILE A 156 32.04 -76.71 -37.17
CA ILE A 156 33.42 -77.21 -37.16
C ILE A 156 33.49 -78.60 -36.48
N VAL A 157 32.81 -78.78 -35.34
CA VAL A 157 32.79 -80.07 -34.62
C VAL A 157 32.11 -81.16 -35.46
N ALA A 158 30.99 -80.84 -36.12
CA ALA A 158 30.31 -81.79 -37.02
C ALA A 158 31.18 -82.21 -38.22
N LEU A 159 32.10 -81.36 -38.65
CA LEU A 159 33.06 -81.70 -39.71
C LEU A 159 34.25 -82.54 -39.20
N ALA A 160 34.54 -82.50 -37.90
CA ALA A 160 35.69 -83.15 -37.28
C ALA A 160 35.38 -84.52 -36.65
N THR A 161 34.11 -84.88 -36.47
CA THR A 161 33.70 -86.23 -36.05
C THR A 161 33.65 -87.17 -37.26
N PRO A 162 34.43 -88.26 -37.28
CA PRO A 162 34.56 -89.19 -38.41
C PRO A 162 33.30 -90.03 -38.67
#